data_AF-A0A418GD96-F1
#
_entry.id   AF-A0A418GD96-F1
#
_cell.length_a   1.000
_cell.length_b   1.000
_cell.length_c   1.000
_cell.angle_alpha   90.00
_cell.angle_beta   90.00
_cell.angle_gamma   90.00
#
_symmetry.space_group_name_H-M   'P 1'
#
loop_
_entity.id
_entity.type
_entity.pdbx_description
1 polymer ?
#
loop_
_entity_poly.entity_id
_entity_poly.type
_entity_poly.pdbx_seq_one_letter_code
_entity_poly.pdbx_strand_id
1 'polypeptide(L)'
;VLILLVAWYGIRRMLLTPLAKIIAHIREIAGGNLANTLTIDGRSEMGDLAQSVSHMQRSLTDTVTHVREGSDAIYAGTREIAAGNTDLSSRTEQQASALEETAASMEQLTATVKQNADNARQASQLAQSASDTAQHGGKVVDGVVKTMHEIA
;
A
#
# COMPACT_ATOMS: atom_id res chain seq x y z
N VAL A 1 71.47 -7.77 -37.71
CA VAL A 1 71.16 -8.01 -36.28
C VAL A 1 70.67 -6.75 -35.57
N LEU A 2 71.42 -5.63 -35.59
CA LEU A 2 71.00 -4.36 -34.96
C LEU A 2 69.62 -3.84 -35.41
N ILE A 3 69.31 -3.88 -36.71
CA ILE A 3 68.00 -3.44 -37.25
C ILE A 3 66.84 -4.30 -36.70
N LEU A 4 67.05 -5.61 -36.55
CA LEU A 4 66.04 -6.51 -36.00
C LEU A 4 65.77 -6.23 -34.51
N LEU A 5 66.81 -5.89 -33.74
CA LEU A 5 66.68 -5.53 -32.33
C LEU A 5 65.94 -4.20 -32.15
N VAL A 6 66.24 -3.20 -32.99
CA VAL A 6 65.54 -1.90 -32.97
C VAL A 6 64.08 -2.05 -33.40
N ALA A 7 63.81 -2.81 -34.47
CA ALA A 7 62.45 -3.08 -34.92
C ALA A 7 61.64 -3.85 -33.87
N TRP A 8 62.22 -4.87 -33.23
CA TRP A 8 61.59 -5.61 -32.14
C TRP A 8 61.29 -4.71 -30.94
N TYR A 9 62.23 -3.86 -30.55
CA TYR A 9 62.04 -2.90 -29.48
C TYR A 9 60.94 -1.87 -29.81
N GLY A 10 60.89 -1.38 -31.05
CA GLY A 10 59.86 -0.49 -31.56
C GLY A 10 58.47 -1.12 -31.50
N ILE A 11 58.29 -2.32 -32.05
CA ILE A 11 57.02 -3.07 -32.01
C ILE A 11 56.56 -3.31 -30.58
N ARG A 12 57.47 -3.75 -29.70
CA ARG A 12 57.14 -4.02 -28.30
C ARG A 12 56.65 -2.77 -27.57
N ARG A 13 57.31 -1.63 -27.81
CA ARG A 13 56.97 -0.36 -27.14
C ARG A 13 55.73 0.31 -27.74
N MET A 14 55.53 0.18 -29.04
CA MET A 14 54.49 0.89 -29.79
C MET A 14 53.17 0.10 -29.93
N LEU A 15 53.21 -1.24 -29.85
CA LEU A 15 52.02 -2.10 -30.00
C LEU A 15 51.75 -2.98 -28.77
N LEU A 16 52.72 -3.78 -28.31
CA LEU A 16 52.48 -4.78 -27.25
C LEU A 16 52.20 -4.14 -25.88
N THR A 17 52.94 -3.09 -25.54
CA THR A 17 52.77 -2.38 -24.26
C THR A 17 51.41 -1.70 -24.13
N PRO A 18 50.95 -0.87 -25.10
CA PRO A 18 49.62 -0.27 -25.02
C PRO A 18 48.51 -1.32 -25.07
N LEU A 19 48.63 -2.38 -25.89
CA LEU A 19 47.63 -3.44 -25.95
C LEU A 19 47.44 -4.14 -24.59
N ALA A 20 48.54 -4.43 -23.89
CA ALA A 20 48.47 -5.04 -22.55
C ALA A 20 47.73 -4.13 -21.54
N LYS A 21 47.90 -2.80 -21.62
CA LYS A 21 47.17 -1.84 -20.80
C LYS A 21 45.67 -1.85 -21.11
N ILE A 22 45.28 -1.86 -22.38
CA ILE A 22 43.87 -1.94 -22.80
C ILE A 22 43.23 -3.22 -22.28
N ILE A 23 43.91 -4.37 -22.43
CA ILE A 23 43.40 -5.66 -21.93
C ILE A 23 43.23 -5.63 -20.41
N ALA A 24 44.19 -5.07 -19.68
CA ALA A 24 44.07 -4.92 -18.23
C ALA A 24 42.87 -4.04 -17.85
N HIS A 25 42.65 -2.94 -18.56
CA HIS A 25 41.51 -2.03 -18.35
C HIS A 25 40.17 -2.71 -18.62
N ILE A 26 40.07 -3.49 -19.71
CA ILE A 26 38.87 -4.27 -20.02
C ILE A 26 38.60 -5.31 -18.92
N ARG A 27 39.63 -5.92 -18.33
CA ARG A 27 39.46 -6.83 -17.19
C ARG A 27 38.93 -6.13 -15.95
N GLU A 28 39.35 -4.88 -15.69
CA GLU A 28 38.79 -4.08 -14.59
C GLU A 28 37.30 -3.77 -14.84
N ILE A 29 36.94 -3.36 -16.05
CA ILE A 29 35.54 -3.12 -16.45
C ILE A 29 34.72 -4.40 -16.29
N ALA A 30 35.23 -5.54 -16.75
CA ALA A 30 34.57 -6.84 -16.61
C ALA A 30 34.45 -7.28 -15.14
N GLY A 31 35.35 -6.82 -14.27
CA GLY A 31 35.26 -6.97 -12.81
C GLY A 31 34.31 -5.98 -12.13
N GLY A 32 33.66 -5.09 -12.88
CA GLY A 32 32.73 -4.08 -12.36
C GLY A 32 33.41 -2.79 -11.87
N ASN A 33 34.73 -2.65 -12.02
CA ASN A 33 35.42 -1.41 -11.70
C ASN A 33 35.41 -0.47 -12.91
N LEU A 34 34.49 0.50 -12.88
CA LEU A 34 34.30 1.52 -13.91
C LEU A 34 34.95 2.87 -13.53
N ALA A 35 35.70 2.96 -12.43
CA ALA A 35 36.22 4.23 -11.90
C ALA A 35 37.53 4.68 -12.58
N ASN A 36 38.32 3.74 -13.10
CA ASN A 36 39.64 4.02 -13.65
C ASN A 36 39.56 4.62 -15.06
N THR A 37 40.51 5.47 -15.44
CA THR A 37 40.57 6.07 -16.77
C THR A 37 41.70 5.45 -17.60
N LEU A 38 41.42 5.19 -18.88
CA LEU A 38 42.40 4.67 -19.83
C LEU A 38 43.06 5.83 -20.58
N THR A 39 44.34 6.08 -20.33
CA THR A 39 45.15 7.07 -21.07
C THR A 39 46.22 6.37 -21.91
N ILE A 40 46.17 6.53 -23.22
CA ILE A 40 47.21 6.08 -24.16
C ILE A 40 47.67 7.29 -24.98
N ASP A 41 48.96 7.57 -24.90
CA ASP A 41 49.59 8.65 -25.66
C ASP A 41 49.86 8.23 -27.11
N GLY A 42 49.50 9.09 -28.06
CA GLY A 42 49.83 8.97 -29.49
C GLY A 42 48.63 8.85 -30.42
N ARG A 43 48.80 9.30 -31.67
CA ARG A 43 47.79 9.22 -32.75
C ARG A 43 47.93 7.93 -33.56
N SER A 44 47.83 6.78 -32.91
CA SER A 44 47.85 5.46 -33.56
C SER A 44 46.52 4.74 -33.39
N GLU A 45 46.36 3.62 -34.09
CA GLU A 45 45.19 2.73 -33.99
C GLU A 45 44.95 2.24 -32.55
N MET A 46 45.99 2.21 -31.71
CA MET A 46 45.88 1.90 -30.28
C MET A 46 45.21 3.04 -29.49
N GLY A 47 45.40 4.29 -29.90
CA GLY A 47 44.70 5.45 -29.37
C GLY A 47 43.20 5.40 -29.71
N ASP A 48 42.86 5.07 -30.95
CA ASP A 48 41.46 4.91 -31.38
C ASP A 48 40.75 3.76 -30.65
N LEU A 49 41.45 2.63 -30.45
CA LEU A 49 40.95 1.50 -29.64
C LEU A 49 40.73 1.92 -28.18
N ALA A 50 41.68 2.65 -27.58
CA ALA A 50 41.54 3.15 -26.22
C ALA A 50 40.36 4.12 -26.07
N GLN A 51 40.15 5.00 -27.06
CA GLN A 51 39.01 5.91 -27.09
C GLN A 51 37.68 5.15 -27.18
N SER A 52 37.63 4.10 -28.01
CA SER A 52 36.44 3.25 -28.16
C SER A 52 36.11 2.49 -26.85
N VAL A 53 37.13 1.95 -26.17
CA VAL A 53 36.96 1.30 -24.86
C VAL A 53 36.54 2.31 -23.79
N SER A 54 37.10 3.51 -23.78
CA SER A 54 36.69 4.60 -22.89
C SER A 54 35.23 5.03 -23.12
N HIS A 55 34.78 5.03 -24.37
CA HIS A 55 33.39 5.31 -24.69
C HIS A 55 32.47 4.19 -24.17
N MET A 56 32.81 2.92 -24.41
CA MET A 56 32.07 1.76 -23.88
C MET A 56 31.96 1.81 -22.35
N GLN A 57 33.06 2.13 -21.66
CA GLN A 57 33.08 2.29 -20.21
C GLN A 57 32.10 3.37 -19.75
N ARG A 58 32.11 4.54 -20.39
CA ARG A 58 31.18 5.64 -20.06
C ARG A 58 29.72 5.22 -20.23
N SER A 59 29.37 4.59 -21.35
CA SER A 59 28.00 4.09 -21.57
C SER A 59 27.57 3.05 -20.55
N LEU A 60 28.50 2.18 -20.11
CA LEU A 60 28.23 1.23 -19.03
C LEU A 60 28.02 1.93 -17.68
N THR A 61 28.86 2.90 -17.33
CA THR A 61 28.71 3.73 -16.13
C THR A 61 27.36 4.44 -16.11
N ASP A 62 26.96 5.06 -17.21
CA ASP A 62 25.67 5.75 -17.33
C ASP A 62 24.50 4.76 -17.15
N THR A 63 24.59 3.59 -17.78
CA THR A 63 23.57 2.54 -17.65
C THR A 63 23.44 2.06 -16.20
N VAL A 64 24.56 1.77 -15.53
CA VAL A 64 24.56 1.34 -14.12
C VAL A 64 24.04 2.43 -13.21
N THR A 65 24.37 3.70 -13.49
CA THR A 65 23.89 4.86 -12.74
C THR A 65 22.38 4.99 -12.86
N HIS A 66 21.81 4.94 -14.06
CA HIS A 66 20.36 4.96 -14.26
C HIS A 66 19.64 3.79 -13.59
N VAL A 67 20.21 2.57 -13.64
CA VAL A 67 19.64 1.41 -12.95
C VAL A 67 19.64 1.61 -11.43
N ARG A 68 20.72 2.18 -10.88
CA ARG A 68 20.82 2.51 -9.45
C ARG A 68 19.80 3.58 -9.05
N GLU A 69 19.70 4.66 -9.79
CA GLU A 69 18.73 5.74 -9.54
C GLU A 69 17.29 5.21 -9.60
N GLY A 70 16.97 4.38 -10.59
CA GLY A 70 15.67 3.72 -10.69
C GLY A 70 15.39 2.79 -9.50
N SER A 71 16.40 2.06 -9.03
CA SER A 71 16.28 1.20 -7.84
C SER A 71 16.06 2.01 -6.57
N ASP A 72 16.77 3.14 -6.39
CA ASP A 72 16.59 4.05 -5.27
C ASP A 72 15.18 4.68 -5.28
N ALA A 73 14.67 5.04 -6.45
CA ALA A 73 13.30 5.53 -6.61
C ALA A 73 12.24 4.46 -6.27
N ILE A 74 12.42 3.21 -6.72
CA ILE A 74 11.56 2.08 -6.34
C ILE A 74 11.62 1.85 -4.83
N TYR A 75 12.81 1.91 -4.23
CA TYR A 75 12.98 1.74 -2.79
C TYR A 75 12.25 2.82 -1.99
N ALA A 76 12.33 4.09 -2.42
CA ALA A 76 11.56 5.18 -1.82
C ALA A 76 10.05 4.95 -1.96
N GLY A 77 9.56 4.63 -3.16
CA GLY A 77 8.14 4.40 -3.42
C GLY A 77 7.57 3.19 -2.64
N THR A 78 8.33 2.11 -2.52
CA THR A 78 7.91 0.93 -1.73
C THR A 78 7.81 1.23 -0.23
N ARG A 79 8.69 2.09 0.31
CA ARG A 79 8.56 2.57 1.70
C ARG A 79 7.31 3.43 1.91
N GLU A 80 7.00 4.31 0.95
CA GLU A 80 5.79 5.13 1.00
C GLU A 80 4.52 4.25 0.94
N ILE A 81 4.49 3.25 0.04
CA ILE A 81 3.40 2.26 -0.03
C ILE A 81 3.27 1.50 1.29
N ALA A 82 4.38 1.05 1.89
CA ALA A 82 4.35 0.33 3.16
C ALA A 82 3.76 1.20 4.29
N ALA A 83 4.18 2.45 4.39
CA ALA A 83 3.63 3.40 5.36
C ALA A 83 2.14 3.67 5.12
N GLY A 84 1.73 3.88 3.87
CA GLY A 84 0.33 4.05 3.49
C GLY A 84 -0.53 2.82 3.77
N ASN A 85 0.01 1.61 3.59
CA ASN A 85 -0.68 0.37 3.91
C ASN A 85 -0.86 0.18 5.42
N THR A 86 0.11 0.58 6.23
CA THR A 86 -0.04 0.58 7.70
C THR A 86 -1.12 1.56 8.16
N ASP A 87 -1.17 2.78 7.60
CA ASP A 87 -2.25 3.73 7.87
C ASP A 87 -3.63 3.18 7.47
N LEU A 88 -3.73 2.62 6.26
CA LEU A 88 -4.96 2.02 5.77
C LEU A 88 -5.42 0.86 6.67
N SER A 89 -4.52 -0.03 7.06
CA SER A 89 -4.82 -1.13 7.99
C SER A 89 -5.36 -0.61 9.32
N SER A 90 -4.72 0.41 9.90
CA SER A 90 -5.18 1.03 11.14
C SER A 90 -6.58 1.63 11.00
N ARG A 91 -6.88 2.29 9.88
CA ARG A 91 -8.21 2.85 9.60
C ARG A 91 -9.25 1.76 9.36
N THR A 92 -8.89 0.66 8.71
CA THR A 92 -9.77 -0.50 8.54
C THR A 92 -10.09 -1.16 9.88
N GLU A 93 -9.12 -1.30 10.78
CA GLU A 93 -9.34 -1.79 12.15
C GLU A 93 -10.28 -0.86 12.94
N GLN A 94 -10.07 0.46 12.85
CA GLN A 94 -10.97 1.43 13.47
C GLN A 94 -12.40 1.36 12.90
N GLN A 95 -12.55 1.22 11.58
CA GLN A 95 -13.84 1.05 10.95
C GLN A 95 -14.53 -0.25 11.36
N ALA A 96 -13.80 -1.36 11.46
CA ALA A 96 -14.33 -2.62 11.94
C ALA A 96 -14.85 -2.48 13.37
N SER A 97 -14.09 -1.83 14.26
CA SER A 97 -14.52 -1.56 15.64
C SER A 97 -15.76 -0.65 15.70
N ALA A 98 -15.83 0.40 14.87
CA ALA A 98 -17.01 1.25 14.80
C ALA A 98 -18.26 0.51 14.29
N LEU A 99 -18.07 -0.45 13.37
CA LEU A 99 -19.15 -1.32 12.90
C LEU A 99 -19.62 -2.29 13.98
N GLU A 100 -18.71 -2.84 14.79
CA GLU A 100 -19.08 -3.66 15.96
C GLU A 100 -19.90 -2.86 16.99
N GLU A 101 -19.50 -1.63 17.30
CA GLU A 101 -20.25 -0.74 18.19
C GLU A 101 -21.63 -0.40 17.61
N THR A 102 -21.71 -0.16 16.30
CA THR A 102 -22.98 0.08 15.60
C THR A 102 -23.88 -1.14 15.67
N ALA A 103 -23.34 -2.35 15.46
CA ALA A 103 -24.10 -3.60 15.56
C ALA A 103 -24.64 -3.82 16.98
N ALA A 104 -23.80 -3.62 18.01
CA ALA A 104 -24.22 -3.71 19.41
C ALA A 104 -25.32 -2.69 19.75
N SER A 105 -25.19 -1.45 19.25
CA SER A 105 -26.22 -0.41 19.40
C SER A 105 -27.54 -0.82 18.74
N MET A 106 -27.49 -1.47 17.57
CA MET A 106 -28.68 -1.98 16.87
C MET A 106 -29.34 -3.14 17.60
N GLU A 107 -28.57 -4.00 18.29
CA GLU A 107 -29.11 -5.04 19.17
C GLU A 107 -29.85 -4.43 20.37
N GLN A 108 -29.27 -3.42 21.02
CA GLN A 108 -29.91 -2.70 22.13
C GLN A 108 -31.19 -1.96 21.68
N LEU A 109 -31.15 -1.33 20.50
CA LEU A 109 -32.32 -0.68 19.91
C LEU A 109 -33.43 -1.70 19.62
N THR A 110 -33.08 -2.86 19.06
CA THR A 110 -34.04 -3.93 18.78
C THR A 110 -34.67 -4.47 20.07
N ALA A 111 -33.89 -4.65 21.14
CA ALA A 111 -34.42 -5.02 22.45
C ALA A 111 -35.41 -3.97 22.99
N THR A 112 -35.08 -2.69 22.87
CA THR A 112 -35.94 -1.57 23.30
C THR A 112 -37.24 -1.51 22.48
N VAL A 113 -37.16 -1.70 21.16
CA VAL A 113 -38.34 -1.74 20.27
C VAL A 113 -39.25 -2.91 20.64
N LYS A 114 -38.68 -4.08 20.92
CA LYS A 114 -39.46 -5.24 21.39
C LYS A 114 -40.16 -4.97 22.71
N GLN A 115 -39.46 -4.39 23.68
CA GLN A 115 -40.04 -4.00 24.97
C GLN A 115 -41.18 -2.98 24.78
N ASN A 116 -41.02 -2.00 23.89
CA ASN A 116 -42.08 -1.04 23.58
C ASN A 116 -43.31 -1.70 22.95
N ALA A 117 -43.12 -2.68 22.06
CA ALA A 117 -44.21 -3.45 21.48
C ALA A 117 -44.97 -4.26 22.54
N ASP A 118 -44.25 -4.91 23.47
CA ASP A 118 -44.85 -5.65 24.58
C ASP A 118 -45.61 -4.73 25.54
N ASN A 119 -45.06 -3.54 25.85
CA ASN A 119 -45.73 -2.53 26.66
C ASN A 119 -47.01 -2.02 25.97
N ALA A 120 -46.97 -1.74 24.67
CA ALA A 120 -48.15 -1.31 23.91
C ALA A 120 -49.24 -2.40 23.90
N ARG A 121 -48.84 -3.67 23.80
CA ARG A 121 -49.76 -4.81 23.87
C ARG A 121 -50.42 -4.93 25.25
N GLN A 122 -49.66 -4.79 26.33
CA GLN A 122 -50.17 -4.79 27.71
C GLN A 122 -51.13 -3.61 27.94
N ALA A 123 -50.77 -2.40 27.50
CA ALA A 123 -51.62 -1.21 27.62
C ALA A 123 -52.95 -1.40 26.87
N SER A 124 -52.91 -1.99 25.67
CA SER A 124 -54.11 -2.32 24.89
C SER A 124 -55.02 -3.31 25.61
N GLN A 125 -54.45 -4.37 26.21
CA GLN A 125 -55.22 -5.33 27.00
C GLN A 125 -55.86 -4.68 28.24
N LEU A 126 -55.11 -3.83 28.95
CA LEU A 126 -55.63 -3.11 30.11
C LEU A 126 -56.77 -2.17 29.74
N ALA A 127 -56.63 -1.45 28.62
CA ALA A 127 -57.69 -0.58 28.09
C ALA A 127 -58.95 -1.37 27.71
N GLN A 128 -58.80 -2.55 27.11
CA GLN A 128 -59.93 -3.43 26.79
C GLN A 128 -60.64 -3.90 28.08
N SER A 129 -59.89 -4.37 29.09
CA SER A 129 -60.48 -4.79 30.37
C SER A 129 -61.19 -3.64 31.10
N ALA A 130 -60.64 -2.43 31.04
CA ALA A 130 -61.29 -1.24 31.60
C ALA A 130 -62.59 -0.90 30.86
N SER A 131 -62.60 -0.99 29.52
CA SER A 131 -63.80 -0.81 28.70
C SER A 131 -64.87 -1.85 29.03
N ASP A 132 -64.51 -3.13 29.15
CA ASP A 132 -65.45 -4.21 29.48
C ASP A 132 -66.06 -4.01 30.88
N THR A 133 -65.26 -3.54 31.84
CA THR A 133 -65.70 -3.21 33.21
C THR A 133 -66.65 -2.02 33.19
N ALA A 134 -66.33 -0.95 32.46
CA ALA A 134 -67.20 0.22 32.31
C ALA A 134 -68.53 -0.16 31.65
N GLN A 135 -68.53 -1.07 30.66
CA GLN A 135 -69.73 -1.56 30.01
C GLN A 135 -70.62 -2.38 30.97
N HIS A 136 -70.03 -3.23 31.82
CA HIS A 136 -70.75 -3.92 32.88
C HIS A 136 -71.33 -2.95 33.91
N GLY A 137 -70.54 -1.97 34.36
CA GLY A 137 -71.01 -0.91 35.26
C GLY A 137 -72.20 -0.13 34.68
N GLY A 138 -72.14 0.20 33.39
CA GLY A 138 -73.24 0.85 32.67
C GLY A 138 -74.54 0.03 32.68
N LYS A 139 -74.44 -1.29 32.46
CA LYS A 139 -75.60 -2.21 32.56
C LYS A 139 -76.20 -2.25 33.97
N VAL A 140 -75.35 -2.23 35.01
CA VAL A 140 -75.81 -2.20 36.41
C VAL A 140 -76.56 -0.89 36.70
N VAL A 141 -76.02 0.24 36.27
CA VAL A 141 -76.67 1.55 36.44
C VAL A 141 -78.00 1.61 35.68
N ASP A 142 -78.09 1.11 34.45
CA ASP A 142 -79.35 1.01 33.69
C ASP A 142 -80.39 0.17 34.43
N GLY A 143 -79.97 -0.94 35.05
CA GLY A 143 -80.82 -1.74 35.92
C GLY A 143 -81.39 -0.95 37.11
N VAL A 144 -80.54 -0.20 37.81
CA VAL A 144 -80.97 0.65 38.95
C VAL A 144 -81.96 1.73 38.50
N VAL A 145 -81.73 2.37 37.35
CA VAL A 145 -82.64 3.40 36.81
C VAL A 145 -84.00 2.82 36.43
N LYS A 146 -84.05 1.60 35.87
CA LYS A 146 -85.30 0.89 35.60
C LYS A 146 -86.05 0.57 36.88
N THR A 147 -85.37 0.03 37.90
CA THR A 147 -86.01 -0.23 39.19
C THR A 147 -86.55 1.07 39.79
N MET A 148 -85.79 2.18 39.77
CA MET A 148 -86.27 3.50 40.21
C MET A 148 -87.55 3.97 39.51
N HIS A 149 -87.76 3.64 38.22
CA HIS A 149 -88.99 3.95 37.50
C HIS A 149 -90.17 3.06 37.86
N GLU A 150 -89.94 1.82 38.31
CA GLU A 150 -91.01 0.89 38.70
C GLU A 150 -91.61 1.19 40.08
N ILE A 151 -90.88 1.93 40.93
CA ILE A 151 -91.29 2.31 42.30
C ILE A 151 -91.75 3.77 42.44
N ALA A 152 -91.72 4.56 41.36
CA ALA A 152 -92.24 5.94 41.29
C ALA A 152 -93.67 5.97 40.72
#